data_AF-A0A3D4YAD4-F1
#
_entry.id   AF-A0A3D4YAD4-F1
#
_cell.length_a   1.000
_cell.length_b   1.000
_cell.length_c   1.000
_cell.angle_alpha   90.00
_cell.angle_beta   90.00
_cell.angle_gamma   90.00
#
_symmetry.space_group_name_H-M   'P 1'
#
loop_
_entity.id
_entity.type
_entity.pdbx_description
1 polymer ?
#
loop_
_entity_poly.entity_id
_entity_poly.type
_entity_poly.pdbx_seq_one_letter_code
_entity_poly.pdbx_strand_id
1 'polypeptide(L)'
;MTQSFIKTLRFIPSSIWAIGLAGFLLNISSVIVFGLCALYMKSSLSSTIVVIALLEASVEVLSNVTKLFSGILSDYLRRRKVLMLVGFAMITIARPILAIFPSIEAIFTAR
;
A
#
# COMPACT_ATOMS: atom_id res chain seq x y z
N MET A 1 8.51 -36.30 -1.76
CA MET A 1 8.82 -34.85 -1.72
C MET A 1 7.64 -33.99 -1.24
N THR A 2 6.40 -34.27 -1.63
CA THR A 2 5.19 -33.50 -1.22
C THR A 2 4.84 -33.55 0.28
N GLN A 3 5.04 -34.69 0.95
CA GLN A 3 4.76 -34.86 2.39
C GLN A 3 5.67 -33.99 3.29
N SER A 4 6.86 -33.65 2.81
CA SER A 4 7.81 -32.78 3.54
C SER A 4 7.30 -31.34 3.58
N PHE A 5 6.79 -30.83 2.47
CA PHE A 5 6.23 -29.47 2.36
C PHE A 5 5.08 -29.24 3.35
N ILE A 6 4.14 -30.19 3.45
CA ILE A 6 2.96 -30.10 4.32
C ILE A 6 3.37 -30.09 5.80
N LYS A 7 4.40 -30.85 6.19
CA LYS A 7 4.96 -30.81 7.55
C LYS A 7 5.60 -29.45 7.86
N THR A 8 6.32 -28.86 6.91
CA THR A 8 6.96 -27.55 7.08
C THR A 8 5.94 -26.42 7.17
N LEU A 9 4.87 -26.46 6.38
CA LEU A 9 3.75 -25.50 6.44
C LEU A 9 3.08 -25.45 7.82
N ARG A 10 2.98 -26.59 8.52
CA ARG A 10 2.42 -26.69 9.86
C ARG A 10 3.33 -26.12 10.96
N PHE A 11 4.62 -25.95 10.67
CA PHE A 11 5.63 -25.38 11.58
C PHE A 11 5.77 -23.86 11.46
N ILE A 12 5.10 -23.23 10.50
CA ILE A 12 5.12 -21.78 10.31
C ILE A 12 4.23 -21.13 11.39
N PRO A 13 4.75 -20.20 12.20
CA PRO A 13 3.96 -19.46 13.18
C PRO A 13 2.76 -18.75 12.52
N SER A 14 1.60 -18.75 13.19
CA SER A 14 0.37 -18.10 12.71
C SER A 14 0.56 -16.61 12.39
N SER A 15 1.49 -15.94 13.09
CA SER A 15 1.87 -14.54 12.81
C SER A 15 2.40 -14.32 11.39
N ILE A 16 3.15 -15.29 10.83
CA ILE A 16 3.71 -15.17 9.48
C ILE A 16 2.58 -15.27 8.45
N TRP A 17 1.61 -16.17 8.68
CA TRP A 17 0.42 -16.27 7.85
C TRP A 17 -0.43 -15.00 7.89
N ALA A 18 -0.65 -14.43 9.07
CA ALA A 18 -1.41 -13.19 9.23
C ALA A 18 -0.74 -12.02 8.49
N ILE A 19 0.57 -11.84 8.65
CA ILE A 19 1.32 -10.77 7.97
C ILE A 19 1.36 -11.01 6.45
N GLY A 20 1.54 -12.26 6.01
CA GLY A 20 1.53 -12.64 4.60
C GLY A 20 0.19 -12.33 3.93
N LEU A 21 -0.93 -12.73 4.56
CA LEU A 21 -2.27 -12.45 4.06
C LEU A 21 -2.57 -10.95 4.04
N ALA A 22 -2.20 -10.24 5.11
CA ALA A 22 -2.38 -8.79 5.18
C ALA A 22 -1.56 -8.05 4.11
N GLY A 23 -0.31 -8.47 3.89
CA GLY A 23 0.54 -7.93 2.83
C GLY A 23 0.01 -8.22 1.42
N PHE A 24 -0.54 -9.41 1.20
CA PHE A 24 -1.20 -9.78 -0.05
C PHE A 24 -2.42 -8.89 -0.34
N LEU A 25 -3.30 -8.71 0.63
CA LEU A 25 -4.48 -7.83 0.51
C LEU A 25 -4.08 -6.37 0.26
N LEU A 26 -3.04 -5.88 0.95
CA LEU A 26 -2.50 -4.55 0.73
C LEU A 26 -1.97 -4.38 -0.70
N ASN A 27 -1.25 -5.37 -1.23
CA ASN A 27 -0.69 -5.29 -2.57
C ASN A 27 -1.79 -5.22 -3.64
N ILE A 28 -2.80 -6.09 -3.53
CA ILE A 28 -4.00 -6.04 -4.39
C ILE A 28 -4.63 -4.65 -4.33
N SER A 29 -4.84 -4.13 -3.12
CA SER A 29 -5.44 -2.81 -2.92
C SER A 29 -4.62 -1.71 -3.60
N SER A 30 -3.29 -1.76 -3.54
CA SER A 30 -2.41 -0.78 -4.19
C SER A 30 -2.46 -0.85 -5.72
N VAL A 31 -2.50 -2.05 -6.31
CA VAL A 31 -2.65 -2.22 -7.76
C VAL A 31 -3.99 -1.68 -8.24
N ILE A 32 -5.07 -1.96 -7.49
CA ILE A 32 -6.41 -1.46 -7.80
C ILE A 32 -6.44 0.07 -7.76
N VAL A 33 -5.90 0.69 -6.71
CA VAL A 33 -5.90 2.16 -6.58
C VAL A 33 -5.06 2.81 -7.68
N PHE A 34 -3.88 2.25 -7.99
CA PHE A 34 -3.05 2.74 -9.10
C PHE A 34 -3.83 2.76 -10.43
N GLY A 35 -4.53 1.66 -10.77
CA GLY A 35 -5.32 1.59 -11.99
C GLY A 35 -6.55 2.50 -11.98
N LEU A 36 -7.30 2.51 -10.87
CA LEU A 36 -8.53 3.28 -10.75
C LEU A 36 -8.28 4.79 -10.73
N CYS A 37 -7.24 5.27 -10.04
CA CYS A 37 -6.91 6.69 -9.98
C CYS A 37 -6.57 7.24 -11.37
N ALA A 38 -5.71 6.55 -12.11
CA ALA A 38 -5.36 6.96 -13.47
C ALA A 38 -6.59 7.00 -14.40
N LEU A 39 -7.45 5.98 -14.30
CA LEU A 39 -8.68 5.91 -15.09
C LEU A 39 -9.67 7.01 -14.72
N TYR A 40 -9.85 7.29 -13.43
CA TYR A 40 -10.75 8.34 -12.92
C TYR A 40 -10.29 9.74 -13.31
N MET A 41 -9.00 10.03 -13.16
CA MET A 41 -8.43 11.32 -13.57
C MET A 41 -8.62 11.54 -15.07
N LYS A 42 -8.52 10.49 -15.88
CA LYS A 42 -8.72 10.58 -17.33
C LYS A 42 -10.19 10.75 -17.72
N SER A 43 -11.10 10.01 -17.10
CA SER A 43 -12.51 9.95 -17.49
C SER A 43 -13.37 11.05 -16.87
N SER A 44 -13.19 11.32 -15.57
CA SER A 44 -14.08 12.20 -14.80
C SER A 44 -13.53 13.62 -14.71
N LEU A 45 -12.21 13.76 -14.58
CA LEU A 45 -11.56 15.08 -14.47
C LEU A 45 -11.00 15.57 -15.81
N SER A 46 -11.10 14.78 -16.88
CA SER A 46 -10.58 15.09 -18.21
C SER A 46 -9.10 15.51 -18.22
N SER A 47 -8.31 14.98 -17.27
CA SER A 47 -6.90 15.33 -17.12
C SER A 47 -6.06 14.85 -18.32
N THR A 48 -5.07 15.67 -18.67
CA THR A 48 -4.07 15.31 -19.70
C THR A 48 -3.20 14.16 -19.20
N ILE A 49 -2.76 13.30 -20.13
CA ILE A 49 -1.88 12.14 -19.84
C ILE A 49 -0.60 12.58 -19.13
N VAL A 50 -0.04 13.73 -19.50
CA VAL A 50 1.16 14.32 -18.87
C VAL A 50 0.95 14.59 -17.39
N VAL A 51 -0.22 15.13 -17.01
CA VAL A 51 -0.54 15.44 -15.60
C VAL A 51 -0.69 14.16 -14.79
N ILE A 52 -1.37 13.15 -15.35
CA ILE A 52 -1.53 11.83 -14.71
C ILE A 52 -0.17 11.17 -14.50
N ALA A 53 0.70 11.20 -15.51
CA ALA A 53 2.03 10.62 -15.44
C ALA A 53 2.93 11.30 -14.39
N LEU A 54 2.93 12.64 -14.34
CA LEU A 54 3.69 13.41 -13.34
C LEU A 54 3.20 13.13 -11.91
N LEU A 55 1.88 13.08 -11.72
CA LEU A 55 1.30 12.79 -10.40
C LEU A 55 1.65 11.37 -9.95
N GLU A 56 1.40 10.35 -10.78
CA GLU A 56 1.69 8.96 -10.44
C GLU A 56 3.18 8.75 -10.16
N ALA A 57 4.07 9.35 -10.97
CA ALA A 57 5.50 9.28 -10.73
C ALA A 57 5.87 9.92 -9.37
N SER A 58 5.31 11.07 -9.05
CA SER A 58 5.59 11.77 -7.79
C SER A 58 5.12 10.96 -6.57
N VAL A 59 3.91 10.39 -6.64
CA VAL A 59 3.34 9.56 -5.57
C VAL A 59 4.15 8.28 -5.38
N GLU A 60 4.54 7.59 -6.44
CA GLU A 60 5.31 6.34 -6.35
C GLU A 60 6.71 6.59 -5.78
N VAL A 61 7.36 7.69 -6.17
CA VAL A 61 8.65 8.11 -5.61
C VAL A 61 8.51 8.39 -4.11
N LEU A 62 7.52 9.19 -3.70
CA LEU A 62 7.26 9.48 -2.28
C LEU A 62 6.94 8.22 -1.48
N SER A 63 6.16 7.30 -2.05
CA SER A 63 5.85 6.01 -1.42
C SER A 63 7.10 5.19 -1.16
N ASN A 64 8.01 5.10 -2.15
CA ASN A 64 9.23 4.31 -2.01
C ASN A 64 10.27 4.96 -1.09
N VAL A 65 10.38 6.30 -1.12
CA VAL A 65 11.19 7.06 -0.16
C VAL A 65 10.66 6.85 1.27
N THR A 66 9.35 6.93 1.48
CA THR A 66 8.73 6.72 2.79
C THR A 66 8.94 5.29 3.30
N LYS A 67 8.84 4.28 2.43
CA LYS A 67 9.15 2.88 2.78
C LYS A 67 10.59 2.73 3.24
N LEU A 68 11.55 3.38 2.57
CA LEU A 68 12.96 3.37 2.95
C LEU A 68 13.16 3.98 4.35
N PHE A 69 12.64 5.18 4.59
CA PHE A 69 12.73 5.83 5.90
C PHE A 69 12.01 5.05 7.00
N SER A 70 10.83 4.49 6.70
CA SER A 70 10.09 3.65 7.65
C SER A 70 10.89 2.39 8.02
N GLY A 71 11.67 1.83 7.09
CA GLY A 71 12.58 0.73 7.37
C GLY A 71 13.67 1.13 8.37
N ILE A 72 14.39 2.22 8.08
CA ILE A 72 15.45 2.75 8.94
C ILE A 72 14.91 3.09 10.34
N LEU A 73 13.75 3.77 10.40
CA LEU A 73 13.10 4.15 11.65
C LEU A 73 12.67 2.92 12.47
N SER A 74 12.17 1.89 11.80
CA SER A 74 11.76 0.62 12.42
C SER A 74 12.93 -0.16 13.00
N ASP A 75 14.05 -0.17 12.29
CA ASP A 75 15.28 -0.81 12.76
C ASP A 75 15.93 -0.02 13.91
N TYR A 76 15.90 1.31 13.86
CA TYR A 76 16.40 2.16 14.95
C TYR A 76 15.58 1.99 16.24
N LEU A 77 14.25 2.02 16.15
CA LEU A 77 13.36 1.90 17.30
C LEU A 77 13.22 0.47 17.84
N ARG A 78 13.65 -0.55 17.07
CA ARG A 78 13.47 -2.00 17.36
C ARG A 78 12.03 -2.43 17.68
N ARG A 79 11.02 -1.55 17.49
CA ARG A 79 9.59 -1.79 17.76
C ARG A 79 8.78 -2.01 16.49
N ARG A 80 9.17 -3.04 15.73
CA ARG A 80 8.61 -3.38 14.41
C ARG A 80 7.08 -3.54 14.39
N LYS A 81 6.49 -4.10 15.45
CA LYS A 81 5.05 -4.36 15.54
C LYS A 81 4.19 -3.08 15.58
N VAL A 82 4.64 -2.06 16.31
CA VAL A 82 3.87 -0.82 16.48
C VAL A 82 3.87 -0.01 15.19
N LEU A 83 5.04 0.13 14.56
CA LEU A 83 5.16 0.86 13.28
C LEU A 83 4.37 0.19 12.17
N MET A 84 4.37 -1.15 12.12
CA MET A 84 3.54 -1.90 11.18
C MET A 84 2.06 -1.61 11.40
N LEU A 85 1.57 -1.67 12.65
CA LEU A 85 0.16 -1.38 12.97
C LEU A 85 -0.25 0.04 12.62
N VAL A 86 0.60 1.04 12.89
CA VAL A 86 0.33 2.44 12.52
C VAL A 86 0.23 2.59 11.01
N GLY A 87 1.16 2.00 10.25
CA GLY A 87 1.12 2.03 8.79
C GLY A 87 -0.14 1.36 8.22
N PHE A 88 -0.52 0.21 8.77
CA PHE A 88 -1.78 -0.45 8.39
C PHE A 88 -3.00 0.42 8.70
N ALA A 89 -3.07 0.99 9.91
CA ALA A 89 -4.19 1.86 10.29
C ALA A 89 -4.30 3.09 9.38
N MET A 90 -3.17 3.73 9.04
CA MET A 90 -3.13 4.84 8.09
C MET A 90 -3.68 4.43 6.73
N ILE A 91 -3.22 3.30 6.16
CA ILE A 91 -3.72 2.82 4.86
C ILE A 91 -5.23 2.52 4.92
N THR A 92 -5.69 1.85 5.99
CA THR A 92 -7.11 1.51 6.14
C THR A 92 -7.99 2.75 6.19
N ILE A 93 -7.53 3.86 6.75
CA ILE A 93 -8.26 5.14 6.79
C ILE A 93 -8.16 5.89 5.45
N ALA A 94 -7.01 5.85 4.78
CA ALA A 94 -6.79 6.55 3.53
C ALA A 94 -7.62 6.01 2.36
N ARG A 95 -7.85 4.68 2.30
CA ARG A 95 -8.62 4.04 1.21
C ARG A 95 -10.08 4.54 1.12
N PRO A 96 -10.86 4.63 2.22
CA PRO A 96 -12.19 5.26 2.20
C PRO A 96 -12.19 6.74 1.80
N ILE A 97 -11.17 7.51 2.20
CA ILE A 97 -11.09 8.94 1.85
C ILE A 97 -11.09 9.14 0.33
N LEU A 98 -10.38 8.29 -0.42
CA LEU A 98 -10.42 8.27 -1.89
C LEU A 98 -11.82 8.02 -2.46
N ALA A 99 -12.61 7.17 -1.80
CA ALA A 99 -13.96 6.85 -2.26
C ALA A 99 -14.97 7.98 -1.99
N ILE A 100 -14.75 8.75 -0.91
CA ILE A 100 -15.68 9.80 -0.47
C ILE A 100 -15.39 11.13 -1.16
N PHE A 101 -14.12 11.47 -1.38
CA PHE A 101 -13.70 12.76 -1.95
C PHE A 101 -12.90 12.56 -3.23
N PRO A 102 -13.53 12.56 -4.41
CA PRO A 102 -12.85 12.17 -5.62
C PRO A 102 -12.27 13.40 -6.33
N SER A 103 -11.20 13.97 -5.76
CA SER A 103 -10.45 15.13 -6.27
C SER A 103 -8.96 14.80 -6.46
N ILE A 104 -8.23 15.58 -7.27
CA ILE A 104 -6.78 15.38 -7.50
C ILE A 104 -6.01 15.49 -6.17
N GLU A 105 -6.37 16.45 -5.33
CA GLU A 105 -5.74 16.67 -4.03
C GLU A 105 -6.00 15.51 -3.06
N ALA A 106 -7.23 14.99 -3.03
CA ALA A 106 -7.56 13.81 -2.25
C ALA A 106 -6.81 12.56 -2.76
N ILE A 107 -6.66 12.41 -4.09
CA ILE A 107 -5.88 11.32 -4.70
C ILE A 107 -4.41 11.39 -4.28
N PHE A 108 -3.84 12.60 -4.29
CA PHE A 108 -2.46 12.82 -3.93
C PHE A 108 -2.21 12.61 -2.44
N THR A 109 -3.10 13.08 -1.57
CA THR A 109 -2.93 13.02 -0.10
C THR A 109 -3.23 11.66 0.50
N ALA A 110 -4.14 10.88 -0.11
CA ALA A 110 -4.54 9.57 0.40
C ALA A 110 -3.68 8.41 -0.13
N ARG A 111 -2.59 8.67 -0.86
CA ARG A 111 -1.64 7.67 -1.36
C ARG A 111 -0.25 7.88 -0.79
#